data_AF-A0A9X2SAX3-F1
#
_entry.id   AF-A0A9X2SAX3-F1
#
_cell.length_a   1.000
_cell.length_b   1.000
_cell.length_c   1.000
_cell.angle_alpha   90.00
_cell.angle_beta   90.00
_cell.angle_gamma   90.00
#
_symmetry.space_group_name_H-M   'P 1'
#
loop_
_entity.id
_entity.type
_entity.pdbx_description
1 polymer ?
#
loop_
_entity_poly.entity_id
_entity_poly.type
_entity_poly.pdbx_seq_one_letter_code
_entity_poly.pdbx_strand_id
1 'polypeptide(L)'
;MQSPFLFRVICLTVVMLVAAATTAFAAPFEFTATAKTAFDQMVEEANSKTANELEQSYAELQALQQQEIGLDSRISALHYQNEERDASIRKRIRTIDSAKISALEAELSQTEKKFEPLFELYKSHKAQLSIAKATKNKDLIAIANAQAEITKSAVQAANAVIDAQEASLKKAKSDASAKMKTIRGILETADAHETRIKSAKSTASSVKKLFTTESKVLVQNVRKKDAAAASLSLARMLIYERQILIQKANAHYYEQQISAVISKAEEKLQRY
;
A
#
# COMPACT_ATOMS: atom_id res chain seq x y z
N MET A 1 -4.08 20.72 29.10
CA MET A 1 -3.33 19.94 28.08
C MET A 1 -4.28 18.91 27.49
N GLN A 2 -5.01 19.28 26.44
CA GLN A 2 -6.10 18.49 25.88
C GLN A 2 -5.61 17.64 24.69
N SER A 3 -5.81 16.34 24.85
CA SER A 3 -5.88 15.23 23.88
C SER A 3 -5.50 15.47 22.39
N PRO A 4 -4.38 14.88 21.91
CA PRO A 4 -4.11 14.69 20.48
C PRO A 4 -4.91 13.53 19.85
N PHE A 5 -5.78 12.86 20.62
CA PHE A 5 -6.52 11.67 20.19
C PHE A 5 -7.76 12.01 19.35
N LEU A 6 -8.44 13.12 19.66
CA LEU A 6 -9.63 13.58 18.93
C LEU A 6 -9.30 14.06 17.50
N PHE A 7 -8.13 14.65 17.29
CA PHE A 7 -7.69 15.12 15.97
C PHE A 7 -7.37 13.97 15.00
N ARG A 8 -6.92 12.82 15.52
CA ARG A 8 -6.61 11.64 14.69
C ARG A 8 -7.85 10.82 14.31
N VAL A 9 -8.88 10.80 15.16
CA VAL A 9 -10.16 10.14 14.85
C VAL A 9 -10.96 10.95 13.82
N ILE A 10 -10.92 12.29 13.89
CA ILE A 10 -11.58 13.16 12.91
C ILE A 10 -10.93 13.05 11.52
N CYS A 11 -9.59 12.94 11.43
CA CYS A 11 -8.92 12.68 10.15
C CYS A 11 -9.26 11.31 9.55
N LEU A 12 -9.51 10.28 10.37
CA LEU A 12 -9.86 8.95 9.86
C LEU A 12 -11.31 8.90 9.31
N THR A 13 -12.23 9.66 9.90
CA THR A 13 -13.61 9.78 9.40
C THR A 13 -13.74 10.65 8.16
N VAL A 14 -12.86 11.64 7.96
CA VAL A 14 -12.86 12.47 6.74
C VAL A 14 -12.28 11.70 5.54
N VAL A 15 -11.35 10.76 5.73
CA VAL A 15 -10.81 9.94 4.63
C VAL A 15 -11.85 8.94 4.10
N MET A 16 -12.75 8.41 4.94
CA MET A 16 -13.85 7.55 4.45
C MET A 16 -14.99 8.30 3.75
N LEU A 17 -15.16 9.62 3.98
CA LEU A 17 -16.20 10.40 3.32
C LEU A 17 -15.75 10.96 1.95
N VAL A 18 -14.44 10.93 1.64
CA VAL A 18 -13.88 11.38 0.35
C VAL A 18 -13.74 10.22 -0.65
N ALA A 19 -13.97 8.97 -0.25
CA ALA A 19 -13.96 7.80 -1.14
C ALA A 19 -15.18 7.76 -2.10
N ALA A 20 -16.15 8.66 -1.95
CA ALA A 20 -17.21 8.92 -2.92
C ALA A 20 -16.95 10.21 -3.72
N ALA A 21 -15.68 10.57 -3.94
CA ALA A 21 -15.33 11.38 -5.10
C ALA A 21 -15.74 10.56 -6.33
N THR A 22 -16.99 10.75 -6.75
CA THR A 22 -17.47 10.32 -8.04
C THR A 22 -16.41 10.75 -9.03
N THR A 23 -15.71 9.78 -9.59
CA THR A 23 -14.93 9.99 -10.80
C THR A 23 -15.98 10.41 -11.82
N ALA A 24 -16.20 11.71 -11.96
CA ALA A 24 -17.02 12.26 -13.01
C ALA A 24 -16.34 11.83 -14.30
N PHE A 25 -16.84 10.73 -14.87
CA PHE A 25 -16.40 10.27 -16.17
C PHE A 25 -16.64 11.42 -17.12
N ALA A 26 -15.58 11.82 -17.84
CA ALA A 26 -15.76 12.75 -18.94
C ALA A 26 -16.78 12.10 -19.89
N ALA A 27 -17.88 12.80 -20.15
CA ALA A 27 -18.93 12.28 -21.02
C ALA A 27 -18.31 11.90 -22.38
N PRO A 28 -18.75 10.78 -22.99
CA PRO A 28 -18.33 10.43 -24.33
C PRO A 28 -18.62 11.60 -25.27
N PHE A 29 -17.86 11.68 -26.37
CA PHE A 29 -18.10 12.71 -27.35
C PHE A 29 -19.42 12.41 -28.05
N GLU A 30 -20.34 13.35 -27.92
CA GLU A 30 -21.58 13.35 -28.67
C GLU A 30 -21.76 14.72 -29.31
N PHE A 31 -22.25 14.73 -30.54
CA PHE A 31 -22.67 15.98 -31.15
C PHE A 31 -23.83 16.59 -30.35
N THR A 32 -23.81 17.90 -30.17
CA THR A 32 -25.02 18.61 -29.73
C THR A 32 -26.13 18.41 -30.76
N ALA A 33 -27.40 18.51 -30.37
CA ALA A 33 -28.53 18.31 -31.28
C ALA A 33 -28.37 19.06 -32.62
N THR A 34 -28.01 20.35 -32.57
CA THR A 34 -27.76 21.16 -33.77
C THR A 34 -26.58 20.67 -34.60
N ALA A 35 -25.47 20.26 -33.97
CA ALA A 35 -24.32 19.73 -34.68
C ALA A 35 -24.60 18.34 -35.28
N LYS A 36 -25.45 17.54 -34.63
CA LYS A 36 -25.89 16.24 -35.13
C LYS A 36 -26.77 16.41 -36.38
N THR A 37 -27.74 17.33 -36.35
CA THR A 37 -28.54 17.64 -37.54
C THR A 37 -27.67 18.11 -38.70
N ALA A 38 -26.68 18.96 -38.45
CA ALA A 38 -25.74 19.40 -39.48
C ALA A 38 -24.86 18.24 -40.00
N PHE A 39 -24.46 17.32 -39.12
CA PHE A 39 -23.71 16.12 -39.50
C PHE A 39 -24.56 15.21 -40.39
N ASP A 40 -25.83 14.97 -40.02
CA ASP A 40 -26.74 14.10 -40.77
C ASP A 40 -27.04 14.67 -42.16
N GLN A 41 -27.30 15.99 -42.25
CA GLN A 41 -27.44 16.67 -43.54
C GLN A 41 -26.17 16.57 -44.39
N MET A 42 -25.00 16.73 -43.78
CA MET A 42 -23.72 16.62 -44.50
C MET A 42 -23.49 15.18 -45.01
N VAL A 43 -23.90 14.16 -44.26
CA VAL A 43 -23.86 12.76 -44.68
C VAL A 43 -24.82 12.50 -45.85
N GLU A 44 -26.06 13.02 -45.77
CA GLU A 44 -27.06 12.91 -46.85
C GLU A 44 -26.61 13.58 -48.15
N GLU A 45 -25.94 14.74 -48.05
CA GLU A 45 -25.43 15.51 -49.20
C GLU A 45 -24.11 14.95 -49.77
N ALA A 46 -23.41 14.09 -49.02
CA ALA A 46 -22.14 13.51 -49.45
C ALA A 46 -22.33 12.38 -50.47
N ASN A 47 -21.27 12.07 -51.24
CA ASN A 47 -21.27 10.87 -52.08
C ASN A 47 -21.33 9.61 -51.20
N SER A 48 -21.87 8.51 -51.74
CA SER A 48 -22.10 7.26 -51.00
C SER A 48 -20.87 6.72 -50.26
N LYS A 49 -19.66 6.86 -50.83
CA LYS A 49 -18.43 6.40 -50.18
C LYS A 49 -18.11 7.25 -48.93
N THR A 50 -18.10 8.57 -49.07
CA THR A 50 -17.81 9.49 -47.97
C THR A 50 -18.88 9.45 -46.88
N ALA A 51 -20.16 9.31 -47.26
CA ALA A 51 -21.26 9.12 -46.31
C ALA A 51 -21.03 7.87 -45.43
N ASN A 52 -20.77 6.73 -46.06
CA ASN A 52 -20.48 5.48 -45.35
C ASN A 52 -19.26 5.59 -44.43
N GLU A 53 -18.18 6.24 -44.89
CA GLU A 53 -16.96 6.44 -44.10
C GLU A 53 -17.22 7.31 -42.84
N LEU A 54 -18.01 8.37 -42.98
CA LEU A 54 -18.39 9.26 -41.86
C LEU A 54 -19.23 8.53 -40.82
N GLU A 55 -20.26 7.80 -41.25
CA GLU A 55 -21.13 7.04 -40.35
C GLU A 55 -20.37 5.93 -39.62
N GLN A 56 -19.55 5.16 -40.34
CA GLN A 56 -18.74 4.09 -39.76
C GLN A 56 -17.72 4.65 -38.76
N SER A 57 -17.03 5.75 -39.11
CA SER A 57 -16.04 6.36 -38.23
C SER A 57 -16.67 6.93 -36.96
N TYR A 58 -17.87 7.50 -37.07
CA TYR A 58 -18.61 8.00 -35.91
C TYR A 58 -19.12 6.85 -35.02
N ALA A 59 -19.68 5.79 -35.60
CA ALA A 59 -20.11 4.62 -34.85
C ALA A 59 -18.94 3.91 -34.16
N GLU A 60 -17.79 3.77 -34.85
CA GLU A 60 -16.58 3.22 -34.25
C GLU A 60 -16.10 4.09 -33.08
N LEU A 61 -16.10 5.41 -33.24
CA LEU A 61 -15.70 6.33 -32.19
C LEU A 61 -16.57 6.15 -30.93
N GLN A 62 -17.89 6.04 -31.09
CA GLN A 62 -18.80 5.79 -29.99
C GLN A 62 -18.50 4.44 -29.30
N ALA A 63 -18.26 3.39 -30.07
CA ALA A 63 -17.91 2.08 -29.54
C ALA A 63 -16.61 2.10 -28.73
N LEU A 64 -15.57 2.78 -29.23
CA LEU A 64 -14.28 2.93 -28.53
C LEU A 64 -14.44 3.72 -27.23
N GLN A 65 -15.27 4.76 -27.20
CA GLN A 65 -15.54 5.52 -25.98
C GLN A 65 -16.30 4.71 -24.92
N GLN A 66 -17.20 3.83 -25.33
CA GLN A 66 -17.82 2.88 -24.39
C GLN A 66 -16.79 1.90 -23.82
N GLN A 67 -15.83 1.45 -24.63
CA GLN A 67 -14.71 0.65 -24.14
C GLN A 67 -13.83 1.45 -23.16
N GLU A 68 -13.61 2.74 -23.40
CA GLU A 68 -12.86 3.64 -22.51
C GLU A 68 -13.51 3.67 -21.11
N ILE A 69 -14.82 3.89 -21.05
CA ILE A 69 -15.61 3.92 -19.80
C ILE A 69 -15.51 2.58 -19.06
N GLY A 70 -15.66 1.47 -19.80
CA GLY A 70 -15.55 0.13 -19.23
C GLY A 70 -14.17 -0.16 -18.63
N LEU A 71 -13.10 0.30 -19.29
CA LEU A 71 -11.74 0.17 -18.76
C LEU A 71 -11.53 1.01 -17.51
N ASP A 72 -11.99 2.26 -17.49
CA ASP A 72 -11.81 3.10 -16.30
C ASP A 72 -12.51 2.51 -15.07
N SER A 73 -13.73 1.97 -15.24
CA SER A 73 -14.44 1.31 -14.15
C SER A 73 -13.63 0.14 -13.57
N ARG A 74 -13.03 -0.69 -14.44
CA ARG A 74 -12.19 -1.82 -14.02
C ARG A 74 -10.90 -1.38 -13.35
N ILE A 75 -10.24 -0.35 -13.90
CA ILE A 75 -9.01 0.21 -13.32
C ILE A 75 -9.30 0.75 -11.91
N SER A 76 -10.36 1.55 -11.75
CA SER A 76 -10.74 2.10 -10.44
C SER A 76 -11.10 1.00 -9.44
N ALA A 77 -11.87 -0.01 -9.86
CA ALA A 77 -12.23 -1.13 -9.00
C ALA A 77 -10.99 -1.90 -8.51
N LEU A 78 -10.06 -2.22 -9.41
CA LEU A 78 -8.80 -2.88 -9.05
C LEU A 78 -7.94 -2.00 -8.14
N HIS A 79 -7.84 -0.70 -8.44
CA HIS A 79 -7.06 0.25 -7.66
C HIS A 79 -7.52 0.28 -6.20
N TYR A 80 -8.81 0.48 -5.96
CA TYR A 80 -9.36 0.51 -4.59
C TYR A 80 -9.21 -0.83 -3.88
N GLN A 81 -9.42 -1.95 -4.58
CA GLN A 81 -9.21 -3.28 -4.02
C GLN A 81 -7.74 -3.49 -3.61
N ASN A 82 -6.80 -3.03 -4.44
CA ASN A 82 -5.38 -3.11 -4.16
C ASN A 82 -4.99 -2.24 -2.95
N GLU A 83 -5.48 -1.01 -2.86
CA GLU A 83 -5.22 -0.12 -1.71
C GLU A 83 -5.75 -0.70 -0.39
N GLU A 84 -6.96 -1.25 -0.39
CA GLU A 84 -7.55 -1.86 0.80
C GLU A 84 -6.72 -3.06 1.29
N ARG A 85 -6.34 -3.95 0.36
CA ARG A 85 -5.53 -5.13 0.67
C ARG A 85 -4.14 -4.75 1.16
N ASP A 86 -3.46 -3.82 0.49
CA ASP A 86 -2.14 -3.33 0.92
C ASP A 86 -2.19 -2.72 2.33
N ALA A 87 -3.19 -1.88 2.61
CA ALA A 87 -3.39 -1.31 3.94
C ALA A 87 -3.61 -2.38 5.02
N SER A 88 -4.43 -3.40 4.72
CA SER A 88 -4.68 -4.54 5.60
C SER A 88 -3.41 -5.33 5.89
N ILE A 89 -2.62 -5.64 4.85
CA ILE A 89 -1.33 -6.33 5.00
C ILE A 89 -0.38 -5.51 5.87
N ARG A 90 -0.22 -4.21 5.59
CA ARG A 90 0.66 -3.33 6.37
C ARG A 90 0.28 -3.28 7.84
N LYS A 91 -1.01 -3.34 8.17
CA LYS A 91 -1.49 -3.46 9.56
C LYS A 91 -1.05 -4.79 10.19
N ARG A 92 -1.27 -5.91 9.50
CA ARG A 92 -0.89 -7.24 9.99
C ARG A 92 0.63 -7.43 10.13
N ILE A 93 1.43 -6.82 9.26
CA ILE A 93 2.90 -6.82 9.37
C ILE A 93 3.35 -6.25 10.72
N ARG A 94 2.68 -5.20 11.23
CA ARG A 94 3.06 -4.55 12.51
C ARG A 94 2.80 -5.42 13.73
N THR A 95 1.97 -6.44 13.60
CA THR A 95 1.58 -7.35 14.68
C THR A 95 2.21 -8.73 14.56
N ILE A 96 3.16 -8.93 13.63
CA ILE A 96 3.88 -10.21 13.50
C ILE A 96 4.59 -10.52 14.81
N ASP A 97 4.34 -11.73 15.31
CA ASP A 97 4.90 -12.27 16.56
C ASP A 97 4.70 -11.39 17.82
N SER A 98 3.80 -10.39 17.78
CA SER A 98 3.65 -9.44 18.89
C SER A 98 3.23 -10.14 20.19
N ALA A 99 2.31 -11.11 20.11
CA ALA A 99 1.87 -11.89 21.25
C ALA A 99 3.01 -12.74 21.86
N LYS A 100 3.85 -13.35 21.02
CA LYS A 100 5.02 -14.14 21.45
C LYS A 100 6.06 -13.24 22.13
N ILE A 101 6.35 -12.08 21.56
CA ILE A 101 7.27 -11.11 22.13
C ILE A 101 6.76 -10.63 23.49
N SER A 102 5.48 -10.25 23.59
CA SER A 102 4.89 -9.82 24.86
C SER A 102 4.89 -10.92 25.93
N ALA A 103 4.68 -12.18 25.55
CA ALA A 103 4.77 -13.31 26.48
C ALA A 103 6.21 -13.47 27.02
N LEU A 104 7.22 -13.41 26.16
CA LEU A 104 8.63 -13.48 26.57
C LEU A 104 9.05 -12.30 27.44
N GLU A 105 8.54 -11.08 27.15
CA GLU A 105 8.77 -9.91 28.01
C GLU A 105 8.16 -10.07 29.39
N ALA A 106 6.94 -10.61 29.47
CA ALA A 106 6.28 -10.90 30.74
C ALA A 106 7.02 -11.98 31.55
N GLU A 107 7.47 -13.05 30.88
CA GLU A 107 8.22 -14.14 31.50
C GLU A 107 9.57 -13.68 32.06
N LEU A 108 10.31 -12.87 31.28
CA LEU A 108 11.57 -12.27 31.72
C LEU A 108 11.35 -11.39 32.96
N SER A 109 10.36 -10.49 32.91
CA SER A 109 10.05 -9.60 34.05
C SER A 109 9.63 -10.39 35.30
N GLN A 110 8.89 -11.49 35.14
CA GLN A 110 8.53 -12.36 36.25
C GLN A 110 9.74 -13.07 36.84
N THR A 111 10.68 -13.50 35.99
CA THR A 111 11.89 -14.22 36.39
C THR A 111 12.86 -13.31 37.12
N GLU A 112 13.06 -12.09 36.64
CA GLU A 112 13.84 -11.04 37.34
C GLU A 112 13.28 -10.78 38.75
N LYS A 113 11.96 -10.55 38.85
CA LYS A 113 11.29 -10.34 40.15
C LYS A 113 11.42 -11.53 41.08
N LYS A 114 11.41 -12.75 40.55
CA LYS A 114 11.56 -13.98 41.33
C LYS A 114 12.97 -14.11 41.92
N PHE A 115 14.00 -13.66 41.20
CA PHE A 115 15.39 -13.76 41.65
C PHE A 115 15.89 -12.54 42.45
N GLU A 116 15.16 -11.42 42.45
CA GLU A 116 15.48 -10.22 43.24
C GLU A 116 15.84 -10.53 44.71
N PRO A 117 15.08 -11.34 45.47
CA PRO A 117 15.43 -11.65 46.86
C PRO A 117 16.76 -12.41 46.99
N LEU A 118 17.11 -13.23 46.00
CA LEU A 118 18.38 -13.97 45.98
C LEU A 118 19.57 -13.03 45.73
N PHE A 119 19.40 -12.04 44.85
CA PHE A 119 20.42 -11.02 44.61
C PHE A 119 20.67 -10.16 45.86
N GLU A 120 19.60 -9.78 46.56
CA GLU A 120 19.70 -9.06 47.84
C GLU A 120 20.35 -9.91 48.94
N LEU A 121 20.01 -11.21 49.02
CA LEU A 121 20.65 -12.13 49.96
C LEU A 121 22.16 -12.26 49.71
N TYR A 122 22.58 -12.35 48.44
CA TYR A 122 24.00 -12.37 48.09
C TYR A 122 24.72 -11.07 48.47
N LYS A 123 24.11 -9.90 48.22
CA LYS A 123 24.65 -8.60 48.66
C LYS A 123 24.83 -8.56 50.18
N SER A 124 23.84 -9.05 50.93
CA SER A 124 23.88 -9.13 52.40
C SER A 124 25.01 -10.05 52.90
N HIS A 125 25.13 -11.28 52.39
CA HIS A 125 26.22 -12.19 52.77
C HIS A 125 27.60 -11.62 52.44
N LYS A 126 27.74 -10.91 51.31
CA LYS A 126 28.99 -10.23 50.95
C LYS A 126 29.34 -9.11 51.94
N ALA A 127 28.35 -8.35 52.42
CA ALA A 127 28.54 -7.35 53.46
C ALA A 127 28.93 -7.99 54.81
N GLN A 128 28.27 -9.07 55.21
CA GLN A 128 28.61 -9.83 56.42
C GLN A 128 30.05 -10.37 56.38
N LEU A 129 30.48 -10.91 55.23
CA LEU A 129 31.86 -11.34 55.03
C LEU A 129 32.86 -10.18 55.18
N SER A 130 32.53 -8.98 54.68
CA SER A 130 33.36 -7.78 54.87
C SER A 130 33.48 -7.40 56.35
N ILE A 131 32.40 -7.49 57.11
CA ILE A 131 32.39 -7.22 58.56
C ILE A 131 33.21 -8.28 59.31
N ALA A 132 33.03 -9.57 59.00
CA ALA A 132 33.80 -10.66 59.61
C ALA A 132 35.31 -10.53 59.34
N LYS A 133 35.71 -10.08 58.15
CA LYS A 133 37.12 -9.78 57.84
C LYS A 133 37.69 -8.67 58.73
N ALA A 134 36.87 -7.68 59.12
CA ALA A 134 37.29 -6.61 60.02
C ALA A 134 37.53 -7.08 61.46
N THR A 135 36.84 -8.13 61.93
CA THR A 135 37.01 -8.69 63.29
C THR A 135 38.25 -9.58 63.44
N LYS A 136 38.89 -9.98 62.33
CA LYS A 136 40.05 -10.89 62.28
C LYS A 136 39.81 -12.28 62.90
N ASN A 137 38.57 -12.65 63.16
CA ASN A 137 38.22 -13.97 63.68
C ASN A 137 38.12 -14.99 62.54
N LYS A 138 39.01 -15.99 62.54
CA LYS A 138 39.11 -16.99 61.46
C LYS A 138 37.84 -17.82 61.27
N ASP A 139 37.14 -18.16 62.35
CA ASP A 139 35.93 -18.99 62.29
C ASP A 139 34.76 -18.20 61.71
N LEU A 140 34.59 -16.94 62.13
CA LEU A 140 33.57 -16.04 61.57
C LEU A 140 33.81 -15.75 60.08
N ILE A 141 35.07 -15.58 59.68
CA ILE A 141 35.43 -15.42 58.27
C ILE A 141 35.08 -16.67 57.47
N ALA A 142 35.40 -17.87 57.98
CA ALA A 142 35.12 -19.13 57.28
C ALA A 142 33.61 -19.34 57.05
N ILE A 143 32.79 -19.10 58.08
CA ILE A 143 31.32 -19.24 57.99
C ILE A 143 30.73 -18.22 57.00
N ALA A 144 31.07 -16.93 57.14
CA ALA A 144 30.57 -15.89 56.25
C ALA A 144 31.03 -16.09 54.80
N ASN A 145 32.23 -16.64 54.60
CA ASN A 145 32.74 -16.97 53.27
C ASN A 145 31.97 -18.13 52.63
N ALA A 146 31.68 -19.19 53.40
CA ALA A 146 30.87 -20.30 52.90
C ALA A 146 29.46 -19.83 52.48
N GLN A 147 28.82 -18.98 53.29
CA GLN A 147 27.51 -18.39 52.96
C GLN A 147 27.55 -17.52 51.69
N ALA A 148 28.62 -16.75 51.49
CA ALA A 148 28.80 -15.93 50.30
C ALA A 148 29.06 -16.77 49.04
N GLU A 149 29.84 -17.84 49.12
CA GLU A 149 30.11 -18.71 47.96
C GLU A 149 28.88 -19.56 47.56
N ILE A 150 28.07 -20.00 48.53
CA ILE A 150 26.79 -20.68 48.24
C ILE A 150 25.84 -19.74 47.50
N THR A 151 25.62 -18.53 48.02
CA THR A 151 24.70 -17.58 47.36
C THR A 151 25.24 -17.06 46.04
N LYS A 152 26.56 -16.91 45.89
CA LYS A 152 27.20 -16.60 44.61
C LYS A 152 26.91 -17.66 43.55
N SER A 153 27.01 -18.95 43.89
CA SER A 153 26.72 -20.04 42.95
C SER A 153 25.24 -20.02 42.52
N ALA A 154 24.33 -19.77 43.46
CA ALA A 154 22.91 -19.61 43.16
C ALA A 154 22.62 -18.38 42.27
N VAL A 155 23.29 -17.25 42.52
CA VAL A 155 23.22 -16.04 41.68
C VAL A 155 23.74 -16.30 40.27
N GLN A 156 24.84 -17.04 40.11
CA GLN A 156 25.35 -17.43 38.79
C GLN A 156 24.35 -18.28 38.02
N ALA A 157 23.69 -19.24 38.68
CA ALA A 157 22.64 -20.03 38.07
C ALA A 157 21.42 -19.18 37.68
N ALA A 158 21.00 -18.24 38.54
CA ALA A 158 19.91 -17.31 38.25
C ALA A 158 20.22 -16.41 37.05
N ASN A 159 21.41 -15.83 36.98
CA ASN A 159 21.86 -15.02 35.85
C ASN A 159 21.86 -15.83 34.55
N ALA A 160 22.33 -17.08 34.56
CA ALA A 160 22.29 -17.93 33.37
C ALA A 160 20.87 -18.15 32.84
N VAL A 161 19.86 -18.22 33.72
CA VAL A 161 18.44 -18.31 33.33
C VAL A 161 17.96 -16.99 32.70
N ILE A 162 18.26 -15.85 33.33
CA ILE A 162 17.91 -14.51 32.81
C ILE A 162 18.56 -14.30 31.44
N ASP A 163 19.86 -14.57 31.30
CA ASP A 163 20.60 -14.43 30.05
C ASP A 163 19.98 -15.28 28.92
N ALA A 164 19.53 -16.50 29.23
CA ALA A 164 18.86 -17.37 28.27
C ALA A 164 17.49 -16.83 27.82
N GLN A 165 16.72 -16.25 28.74
CA GLN A 165 15.43 -15.61 28.43
C GLN A 165 15.63 -14.32 27.62
N GLU A 166 16.61 -13.49 27.98
CA GLU A 166 16.99 -12.30 27.21
C GLU A 166 17.41 -12.65 25.79
N ALA A 167 18.25 -13.69 25.63
CA ALA A 167 18.65 -14.18 24.32
C ALA A 167 17.45 -14.66 23.48
N SER A 168 16.50 -15.35 24.12
CA SER A 168 15.26 -15.81 23.48
C SER A 168 14.37 -14.65 23.04
N LEU A 169 14.20 -13.63 23.89
CA LEU A 169 13.47 -12.41 23.57
C LEU A 169 14.13 -11.63 22.43
N LYS A 170 15.45 -11.46 22.48
CA LYS A 170 16.23 -10.79 21.43
C LYS A 170 16.09 -11.52 20.10
N LYS A 171 16.17 -12.85 20.11
CA LYS A 171 15.97 -13.68 18.92
C LYS A 171 14.56 -13.50 18.36
N ALA A 172 13.53 -13.59 19.19
CA ALA A 172 12.13 -13.40 18.76
C ALA A 172 11.90 -12.02 18.13
N LYS A 173 12.44 -10.95 18.73
CA LYS A 173 12.39 -9.59 18.15
C LYS A 173 13.12 -9.49 16.80
N SER A 174 14.29 -10.11 16.67
CA SER A 174 15.04 -10.14 15.42
C SER A 174 14.30 -10.92 14.32
N ASP A 175 13.74 -12.08 14.66
CA ASP A 175 13.00 -12.93 13.72
C ASP A 175 11.76 -12.19 13.21
N ALA A 176 11.00 -11.55 14.11
CA ALA A 176 9.85 -10.71 13.75
C ALA A 176 10.26 -9.57 12.80
N SER A 177 11.34 -8.85 13.12
CA SER A 177 11.86 -7.77 12.26
C SER A 177 12.28 -8.29 10.87
N ALA A 178 12.92 -9.45 10.80
CA ALA A 178 13.30 -10.08 9.54
C ALA A 178 12.06 -10.46 8.71
N LYS A 179 11.06 -11.10 9.32
CA LYS A 179 9.76 -11.42 8.68
C LYS A 179 9.08 -10.16 8.13
N MET A 180 9.02 -9.09 8.94
CA MET A 180 8.47 -7.80 8.54
C MET A 180 9.21 -7.21 7.33
N LYS A 181 10.55 -7.24 7.36
CA LYS A 181 11.40 -6.73 6.27
C LYS A 181 11.17 -7.53 4.99
N THR A 182 11.05 -8.85 5.06
CA THR A 182 10.77 -9.68 3.89
C THR A 182 9.46 -9.30 3.21
N ILE A 183 8.37 -9.15 3.96
CA ILE A 183 7.07 -8.82 3.36
C ILE A 183 7.08 -7.39 2.81
N ARG A 184 7.65 -6.43 3.54
CA ARG A 184 7.80 -5.06 3.03
C ARG A 184 8.59 -5.01 1.72
N GLY A 185 9.69 -5.75 1.64
CA GLY A 185 10.47 -5.85 0.41
C GLY A 185 9.71 -6.46 -0.76
N ILE A 186 8.74 -7.35 -0.52
CA ILE A 186 7.82 -7.83 -1.57
C ILE A 186 6.91 -6.68 -2.02
N LEU A 187 6.27 -5.98 -1.09
CA LEU A 187 5.35 -4.87 -1.40
C LEU A 187 6.05 -3.73 -2.15
N GLU A 188 7.30 -3.40 -1.80
CA GLU A 188 8.12 -2.37 -2.47
C GLU A 188 8.36 -2.67 -3.96
N THR A 189 8.22 -3.92 -4.41
CA THR A 189 8.28 -4.24 -5.85
C THR A 189 7.11 -3.67 -6.64
N ALA A 190 6.01 -3.26 -5.98
CA ALA A 190 4.87 -2.62 -6.61
C ALA A 190 5.14 -1.16 -7.05
N ASP A 191 6.11 -0.47 -6.44
CA ASP A 191 6.38 0.96 -6.66
C ASP A 191 6.69 1.29 -8.13
N ALA A 192 7.39 0.39 -8.83
CA ALA A 192 7.69 0.52 -10.25
C ALA A 192 6.42 0.47 -11.10
N HIS A 193 5.43 -0.33 -10.73
CA HIS A 193 4.15 -0.44 -11.41
C HIS A 193 3.29 0.81 -11.17
N GLU A 194 3.25 1.34 -9.95
CA GLU A 194 2.56 2.60 -9.65
C GLU A 194 3.11 3.77 -10.47
N THR A 195 4.44 3.84 -10.60
CA THR A 195 5.10 4.86 -11.43
C THR A 195 4.69 4.75 -12.90
N ARG A 196 4.62 3.53 -13.43
CA ARG A 196 4.15 3.28 -14.80
C ARG A 196 2.67 3.61 -14.99
N ILE A 197 1.82 3.37 -14.00
CA ILE A 197 0.40 3.79 -14.02
C ILE A 197 0.30 5.31 -14.10
N LYS A 198 1.06 6.05 -13.27
CA LYS A 198 1.09 7.53 -13.31
C LYS A 198 1.50 8.03 -14.69
N SER A 199 2.53 7.43 -15.28
CA SER A 199 2.98 7.77 -16.64
C SER A 199 1.89 7.49 -17.68
N ALA A 200 1.28 6.31 -17.69
CA ALA A 200 0.20 5.96 -18.62
C ALA A 200 -1.00 6.91 -18.51
N LYS A 201 -1.42 7.23 -17.27
CA LYS A 201 -2.50 8.21 -17.00
C LYS A 201 -2.15 9.61 -17.54
N SER A 202 -0.91 10.06 -17.35
CA SER A 202 -0.43 11.36 -17.86
C SER A 202 -0.42 11.42 -19.39
N THR A 203 0.05 10.36 -20.05
CA THR A 203 0.03 10.26 -21.51
C THR A 203 -1.40 10.23 -22.04
N ALA A 204 -2.28 9.42 -21.46
CA ALA A 204 -3.71 9.39 -21.83
C ALA A 204 -4.36 10.78 -21.69
N SER A 205 -4.09 11.49 -20.60
CA SER A 205 -4.59 12.86 -20.38
C SER A 205 -4.11 13.83 -21.46
N SER A 206 -2.83 13.73 -21.85
CA SER A 206 -2.25 14.57 -22.90
C SER A 206 -2.89 14.30 -24.25
N VAL A 207 -3.11 13.03 -24.61
CA VAL A 207 -3.81 12.64 -25.84
C VAL A 207 -5.28 13.07 -25.80
N LYS A 208 -5.96 13.01 -24.65
CA LYS A 208 -7.35 13.48 -24.50
C LYS A 208 -7.50 14.98 -24.76
N LYS A 209 -6.46 15.78 -24.49
CA LYS A 209 -6.45 17.21 -24.87
C LYS A 209 -6.40 17.41 -26.39
N LEU A 210 -5.63 16.58 -27.10
CA LEU A 210 -5.60 16.58 -28.56
C LEU A 210 -6.96 16.15 -29.12
N PHE A 211 -7.55 15.09 -28.57
CA PHE A 211 -8.91 14.65 -28.88
C PHE A 211 -9.95 15.77 -28.71
N THR A 212 -9.90 16.49 -27.58
CA THR A 212 -10.83 17.60 -27.28
C THR A 212 -10.62 18.80 -28.20
N THR A 213 -9.39 19.00 -28.68
CA THR A 213 -9.12 20.04 -29.68
C THR A 213 -9.68 19.64 -31.03
N GLU A 214 -9.43 18.41 -31.47
CA GLU A 214 -9.93 17.90 -32.75
C GLU A 214 -11.46 17.81 -32.78
N SER A 215 -12.11 17.51 -31.66
CA SER A 215 -13.57 17.48 -31.60
C SER A 215 -14.21 18.83 -31.91
N LYS A 216 -13.56 19.93 -31.51
CA LYS A 216 -13.98 21.30 -31.88
C LYS A 216 -13.78 21.55 -33.38
N VAL A 217 -12.67 21.07 -33.95
CA VAL A 217 -12.40 21.16 -35.39
C VAL A 217 -13.44 20.38 -36.18
N LEU A 218 -13.78 19.16 -35.75
CA LEU A 218 -14.83 18.34 -36.35
C LEU A 218 -16.18 19.10 -36.36
N VAL A 219 -16.61 19.64 -35.22
CA VAL A 219 -17.87 20.40 -35.13
C VAL A 219 -17.86 21.62 -36.07
N GLN A 220 -16.72 22.29 -36.25
CA GLN A 220 -16.60 23.39 -37.21
C GLN A 220 -16.73 22.91 -38.66
N ASN A 221 -16.07 21.82 -39.03
CA ASN A 221 -16.15 21.25 -40.38
C ASN A 221 -17.56 20.76 -40.71
N VAL A 222 -18.22 20.13 -39.74
CA VAL A 222 -19.64 19.72 -39.83
C VAL A 222 -20.55 20.92 -40.10
N ARG A 223 -20.38 22.02 -39.35
CA ARG A 223 -21.17 23.25 -39.57
C ARG A 223 -20.92 23.89 -40.93
N LYS A 224 -19.72 23.73 -41.48
CA LYS A 224 -19.36 24.19 -42.83
C LYS A 224 -19.79 23.22 -43.93
N LYS A 225 -20.37 22.06 -43.57
CA LYS A 225 -20.72 20.97 -44.48
C LYS A 225 -19.52 20.45 -45.30
N ASP A 226 -18.31 20.54 -44.74
CA ASP A 226 -17.10 20.05 -45.38
C ASP A 226 -16.89 18.56 -45.02
N ALA A 227 -17.50 17.67 -45.81
CA ALA A 227 -17.48 16.23 -45.56
C ALA A 227 -16.06 15.64 -45.58
N ALA A 228 -15.18 16.12 -46.47
CA ALA A 228 -13.81 15.65 -46.57
C ALA A 228 -13.00 16.05 -45.32
N ALA A 229 -13.09 17.31 -44.90
CA ALA A 229 -12.41 17.77 -43.69
C ALA A 229 -12.98 17.13 -42.41
N ALA A 230 -14.30 16.91 -42.34
CA ALA A 230 -14.94 16.21 -41.23
C ALA A 230 -14.47 14.75 -41.13
N SER A 231 -14.37 14.05 -42.28
CA SER A 231 -13.85 12.68 -42.32
C SER A 231 -12.40 12.59 -41.83
N LEU A 232 -11.55 13.54 -42.23
CA LEU A 232 -10.16 13.61 -41.73
C LEU A 232 -10.10 13.87 -40.23
N SER A 233 -10.98 14.74 -39.71
CA SER A 233 -11.06 15.00 -38.26
C SER A 233 -11.52 13.77 -37.47
N LEU A 234 -12.54 13.04 -37.95
CA LEU A 234 -12.97 11.78 -37.33
C LEU A 234 -11.84 10.74 -37.34
N ALA A 235 -11.12 10.59 -38.45
CA ALA A 235 -9.98 9.69 -38.53
C ALA A 235 -8.89 10.04 -37.49
N ARG A 236 -8.58 11.33 -37.29
CA ARG A 236 -7.65 11.78 -36.23
C ARG A 236 -8.18 11.49 -34.84
N MET A 237 -9.47 11.73 -34.58
CA MET A 237 -10.10 11.42 -33.30
C MET A 237 -10.04 9.92 -32.98
N LEU A 238 -10.28 9.04 -33.95
CA LEU A 238 -10.14 7.59 -33.79
C LEU A 238 -8.70 7.18 -33.42
N ILE A 239 -7.69 7.82 -34.04
CA ILE A 239 -6.28 7.57 -33.69
C ILE A 239 -6.02 7.96 -32.22
N TYR A 240 -6.49 9.13 -31.80
CA TYR A 240 -6.32 9.59 -30.41
C TYR A 240 -7.05 8.69 -29.40
N GLU A 241 -8.29 8.28 -29.70
CA GLU A 241 -9.07 7.40 -28.83
C GLU A 241 -8.41 6.02 -28.68
N ARG A 242 -7.93 5.43 -29.78
CA ARG A 242 -7.16 4.18 -29.72
C ARG A 242 -5.88 4.32 -28.90
N GLN A 243 -5.17 5.45 -29.00
CA GLN A 243 -4.00 5.72 -28.16
C GLN A 243 -4.37 5.82 -26.68
N ILE A 244 -5.49 6.46 -26.33
CA ILE A 244 -6.01 6.53 -24.96
C ILE A 244 -6.29 5.12 -24.44
N LEU A 245 -6.99 4.29 -25.22
CA LEU A 245 -7.31 2.91 -24.86
C LEU A 245 -6.07 2.07 -24.61
N ILE A 246 -5.02 2.21 -25.43
CA ILE A 246 -3.72 1.55 -25.21
C ILE A 246 -3.14 1.93 -23.85
N GLN A 247 -3.14 3.22 -23.50
CA GLN A 247 -2.61 3.66 -22.20
C GLN A 247 -3.46 3.19 -21.03
N LYS A 248 -4.80 3.12 -21.18
CA LYS A 248 -5.69 2.56 -20.16
C LYS A 248 -5.51 1.06 -19.99
N ALA A 249 -5.36 0.32 -21.08
CA ALA A 249 -5.04 -1.10 -21.04
C ALA A 249 -3.71 -1.37 -20.32
N ASN A 250 -2.69 -0.54 -20.57
CA ASN A 250 -1.42 -0.59 -19.84
C ASN A 250 -1.63 -0.32 -18.34
N ALA A 251 -2.38 0.72 -17.98
CA ALA A 251 -2.69 1.02 -16.58
C ALA A 251 -3.41 -0.14 -15.88
N HIS A 252 -4.41 -0.73 -16.53
CA HIS A 252 -5.11 -1.92 -16.04
C HIS A 252 -4.16 -3.11 -15.85
N TYR A 253 -3.29 -3.38 -16.82
CA TYR A 253 -2.28 -4.43 -16.71
C TYR A 253 -1.37 -4.22 -15.50
N TYR A 254 -0.90 -2.99 -15.25
CA TYR A 254 -0.07 -2.70 -14.09
C TYR A 254 -0.82 -2.82 -12.76
N GLU A 255 -2.11 -2.48 -12.71
CA GLU A 255 -2.96 -2.75 -11.53
C GLU A 255 -3.06 -4.26 -11.24
N GLN A 256 -3.15 -5.09 -12.28
CA GLN A 256 -3.11 -6.56 -12.11
C GLN A 256 -1.75 -7.04 -11.57
N GLN A 257 -0.64 -6.45 -12.02
CA GLN A 257 0.69 -6.77 -11.49
C GLN A 257 0.82 -6.39 -10.01
N ILE A 258 0.29 -5.22 -9.61
CA ILE A 258 0.23 -4.82 -8.20
C ILE A 258 -0.58 -5.84 -7.40
N SER A 259 -1.74 -6.27 -7.91
CA SER A 259 -2.57 -7.28 -7.26
C SER A 259 -1.83 -8.62 -7.05
N ALA A 260 -0.99 -9.02 -8.01
CA ALA A 260 -0.15 -10.21 -7.88
C ALA A 260 0.94 -10.05 -6.80
N VAL A 261 1.58 -8.89 -6.71
CA VAL A 261 2.55 -8.56 -5.65
C VAL A 261 1.90 -8.61 -4.27
N ILE A 262 0.72 -8.00 -4.12
CA ILE A 262 -0.09 -8.00 -2.89
C ILE A 262 -0.45 -9.44 -2.50
N SER A 263 -0.90 -10.26 -3.45
CA SER A 263 -1.24 -11.66 -3.20
C SER A 263 -0.03 -12.47 -2.72
N LYS A 264 1.14 -12.26 -3.33
CA LYS A 264 2.40 -12.88 -2.88
C LYS A 264 2.80 -12.45 -1.46
N ALA A 265 2.59 -11.18 -1.12
CA ALA A 265 2.83 -10.67 0.24
C ALA A 265 1.85 -11.29 1.26
N GLU A 266 0.58 -11.43 0.91
CA GLU A 266 -0.43 -12.12 1.74
C GLU A 266 -0.07 -13.58 1.99
N GLU A 267 0.27 -14.33 0.94
CA GLU A 267 0.70 -15.72 1.07
C GLU A 267 1.92 -15.84 1.97
N LYS A 268 2.90 -14.94 1.82
CA LYS A 268 4.10 -14.94 2.66
C LYS A 268 3.76 -14.67 4.12
N LEU A 269 2.85 -13.71 4.37
CA LEU A 269 2.38 -13.35 5.69
C LEU A 269 1.57 -14.48 6.36
N GLN A 270 0.78 -15.24 5.60
CA GLN A 270 0.02 -16.39 6.13
C GLN A 270 0.91 -17.56 6.54
N ARG A 271 2.12 -17.66 5.98
CA ARG A 271 3.10 -18.68 6.36
C ARG A 271 3.87 -18.35 7.64
N TYR A 272 3.71 -17.15 8.20
CA TYR A 272 4.38 -16.69 9.42
C TYR A 272 3.48 -16.77 10.64
#